data_AF-A0A7M3YG16-F1
#
_entry.id   AF-A0A7M3YG16-F1
#
_cell.length_a   1.000
_cell.length_b   1.000
_cell.length_c   1.000
_cell.angle_alpha   90.00
_cell.angle_beta   90.00
_cell.angle_gamma   90.00
#
_symmetry.space_group_name_H-M   'P 1'
#
loop_
_entity.id
_entity.type
_entity.pdbx_description
1 polymer ?
#
loop_
_entity_poly.entity_id
_entity_poly.type
_entity_poly.pdbx_seq_one_letter_code
_entity_poly.pdbx_strand_id
1 'polypeptide(L)'
;MTLLNLWSLGHFVQWSIVGRFFLQNWYIFFALSIGWELLELVLPYEFAKETWDNKISDVLVNIIGFWLGNRVRYDSLESMN
;
A
#
# COMPACT_ATOMS: atom_id res chain seq x y z
N MET A 1 -9.38 -1.89 18.27
CA MET A 1 -9.24 -1.41 16.88
C MET A 1 -9.18 -2.63 15.97
N THR A 2 -9.82 -2.59 14.81
CA THR A 2 -9.90 -3.74 13.91
C THR A 2 -8.63 -3.87 13.09
N LEU A 3 -8.19 -5.11 12.85
CA LEU A 3 -6.95 -5.39 12.11
C LEU A 3 -7.02 -4.89 10.65
N LEU A 4 -8.19 -5.01 10.03
CA LEU A 4 -8.50 -4.46 8.72
C LEU A 4 -9.64 -3.47 8.88
N ASN A 5 -9.48 -2.28 8.31
CA ASN A 5 -10.49 -1.24 8.36
C ASN A 5 -10.66 -0.59 6.97
N LEU A 6 -11.45 0.48 6.88
CA LEU A 6 -11.66 1.20 5.63
C LEU A 6 -10.37 1.84 5.10
N TRP A 7 -9.45 2.24 5.99
CA TRP A 7 -8.13 2.74 5.62
C TRP A 7 -7.27 1.63 5.02
N SER A 8 -7.26 0.42 5.59
CA SER A 8 -6.59 -0.75 4.98
C SER A 8 -7.11 -1.03 3.56
N LEU A 9 -8.42 -0.89 3.32
CA LEU A 9 -8.97 -0.99 1.96
C LEU A 9 -8.47 0.15 1.05
N GLY A 10 -8.40 1.37 1.59
CA GLY A 10 -7.81 2.52 0.92
C GLY A 10 -6.35 2.27 0.50
N HIS A 11 -5.54 1.74 1.41
CA HIS A 11 -4.17 1.28 1.19
C HIS A 11 -4.08 0.31 0.03
N PHE A 12 -4.90 -0.74 0.03
CA PHE A 12 -4.96 -1.72 -1.05
C PHE A 12 -5.24 -1.07 -2.42
N VAL A 13 -6.29 -0.25 -2.49
CA VAL A 13 -6.72 0.38 -3.74
C VAL A 13 -5.67 1.38 -4.23
N GLN A 14 -5.14 2.23 -3.33
CA GLN A 14 -4.10 3.19 -3.63
C GLN A 14 -2.88 2.52 -4.24
N TRP A 15 -2.35 1.48 -3.59
CA TRP A 15 -1.15 0.81 -4.07
C TRP A 15 -1.37 -0.03 -5.32
N SER A 16 -2.58 -0.56 -5.51
CA SER A 16 -2.98 -1.19 -6.78
C SER A 16 -2.94 -0.21 -7.94
N ILE A 17 -3.45 1.01 -7.75
CA ILE A 17 -3.44 2.06 -8.77
C ILE A 17 -2.01 2.55 -9.02
N VAL A 18 -1.24 2.81 -7.95
CA VAL A 18 0.15 3.26 -8.04
C VAL A 18 1.02 2.23 -8.76
N GLY A 19 0.91 0.95 -8.38
CA GLY A 19 1.62 -0.15 -9.05
C GLY A 19 1.25 -0.30 -10.52
N ARG A 20 -0.04 -0.13 -10.84
CA ARG A 20 -0.53 -0.28 -12.22
C ARG A 20 -0.07 0.84 -13.15
N PHE A 21 -0.14 2.09 -12.70
CA PHE A 21 -0.01 3.23 -13.62
C PHE A 21 1.25 4.07 -13.42
N PHE A 22 1.82 4.10 -12.22
CA PHE A 22 2.81 5.12 -11.86
C PHE A 22 4.19 4.55 -11.53
N LEU A 23 4.26 3.44 -10.78
CA LEU A 23 5.50 2.98 -10.17
C LEU A 23 5.66 1.46 -10.26
N GLN A 24 6.85 0.99 -10.65
CA GLN A 24 7.22 -0.44 -10.61
C GLN A 24 8.42 -0.72 -9.69
N ASN A 25 9.03 0.34 -9.14
CA ASN A 25 10.22 0.24 -8.31
C ASN A 25 9.84 -0.09 -6.86
N TRP A 26 10.18 -1.31 -6.44
CA TRP A 26 9.93 -1.82 -5.10
C TRP A 26 10.63 -1.06 -3.98
N TYR A 27 11.82 -0.50 -4.21
CA TYR A 27 12.54 0.29 -3.19
C TYR A 27 11.80 1.58 -2.85
N ILE A 28 11.29 2.28 -3.87
CA ILE A 28 10.48 3.49 -3.68
C ILE A 28 9.16 3.13 -3.01
N PHE A 29 8.54 2.02 -3.40
CA PHE A 29 7.35 1.49 -2.74
C PHE A 29 7.58 1.29 -1.24
N PHE A 30 8.64 0.56 -0.84
CA PHE A 30 8.90 0.30 0.58
C PHE A 30 9.22 1.58 1.36
N ALA A 31 9.98 2.49 0.78
CA ALA A 31 10.28 3.77 1.42
C ALA A 31 9.00 4.58 1.71
N LEU A 32 8.06 4.61 0.77
CA LEU A 32 6.78 5.32 0.92
C LEU A 32 5.81 4.56 1.85
N SER A 33 5.68 3.25 1.70
CA SER A 33 4.77 2.43 2.49
C SER A 33 5.17 2.40 3.97
N ILE A 34 6.43 2.09 4.28
CA ILE A 34 6.94 2.09 5.66
C ILE A 34 7.06 3.52 6.18
N GLY A 35 7.48 4.46 5.32
CA GLY A 35 7.59 5.87 5.69
C GLY A 35 6.26 6.48 6.13
N TRP A 36 5.15 6.07 5.52
CA TRP A 36 3.81 6.49 5.93
C TRP A 36 3.46 6.01 7.34
N GLU A 37 3.63 4.71 7.62
CA GLU A 37 3.39 4.14 8.97
C GLU A 37 4.25 4.80 10.05
N LEU A 38 5.51 5.13 9.73
CA LEU A 38 6.41 5.84 10.64
C LEU A 38 5.97 7.29 10.86
N LEU A 39 5.48 7.95 9.82
CA LEU A 39 4.98 9.31 9.90
C LEU A 39 3.72 9.38 10.77
N GLU A 40 2.86 8.36 10.73
CA GLU A 40 1.69 8.28 11.60
C GLU A 40 2.03 8.23 13.09
N LEU A 41 3.20 7.74 13.47
CA LEU A 41 3.63 7.72 14.88
C LEU A 41 3.76 9.13 15.48
N VAL A 42 3.94 10.16 14.66
CA VAL A 42 4.09 11.55 15.10
C VAL A 42 2.88 12.42 14.76
N LEU A 43 1.89 11.90 14.03
CA LEU A 43 0.70 12.64 13.63
C LEU A 43 -0.34 12.67 14.76
N PRO A 44 -0.86 13.84 15.15
CA PRO A 44 -1.87 13.96 16.21
C PRO A 44 -3.30 13.76 15.68
N TYR A 45 -3.51 12.84 14.74
CA TYR A 45 -4.82 12.55 14.15
C TYR A 45 -5.38 11.22 14.64
N GLU A 46 -6.69 11.13 14.79
CA GLU A 46 -7.35 9.90 15.29
C GLU A 46 -7.12 8.68 14.39
N PHE A 47 -6.99 8.87 13.07
CA PHE A 47 -6.68 7.78 12.14
C PHE A 47 -5.26 7.22 12.34
N ALA A 48 -4.33 8.03 12.84
CA ALA A 48 -2.95 7.62 13.04
C ALA A 48 -2.74 6.81 14.34
N LYS A 49 -3.69 6.89 15.29
CA LYS A 49 -3.65 6.25 16.60
C LYS A 49 -4.07 4.77 16.55
N GLU A 50 -3.42 3.98 15.71
CA GLU A 50 -3.76 2.57 15.52
C GLU A 50 -2.80 1.62 16.26
N THR A 51 -3.21 0.37 16.44
CA THR A 51 -2.37 -0.66 17.04
C THR A 51 -1.24 -1.05 16.10
N TRP A 52 -0.10 -1.47 16.64
CA TRP A 52 1.04 -1.96 15.85
C TRP A 52 0.65 -3.09 14.88
N ASP A 53 -0.25 -3.99 15.30
CA ASP A 53 -0.76 -5.05 14.43
C ASP A 53 -1.48 -4.52 13.18
N ASN A 54 -2.21 -3.42 13.32
CA ASN A 54 -2.92 -2.79 12.21
C ASN A 54 -1.91 -2.11 11.25
N LYS A 55 -0.91 -1.39 11.78
CA LYS A 55 0.18 -0.81 10.97
C LYS A 55 0.97 -1.85 10.17
N ILE A 56 1.30 -2.98 10.80
CA ILE A 56 1.96 -4.10 10.11
C ILE A 56 1.04 -4.68 9.03
N SER A 57 -0.25 -4.86 9.36
CA SER A 57 -1.25 -5.32 8.40
C SER A 57 -1.37 -4.38 7.21
N ASP A 58 -1.33 -3.07 7.41
CA ASP A 58 -1.41 -2.09 6.33
C ASP A 58 -0.19 -2.14 5.40
N VAL A 59 1.02 -2.38 5.93
CA VAL A 59 2.19 -2.68 5.07
C VAL A 59 1.99 -3.94 4.23
N LEU A 60 1.43 -5.01 4.81
CA LEU A 60 1.13 -6.23 4.04
C LEU A 60 0.08 -5.97 2.95
N VAL A 61 -0.95 -5.20 3.26
CA VAL A 61 -2.00 -4.82 2.32
C VAL A 61 -1.44 -3.94 1.20
N ASN A 62 -0.55 -3.00 1.53
CA ASN A 62 0.19 -2.19 0.57
C ASN A 62 0.99 -3.07 -0.41
N ILE A 63 1.69 -4.10 0.10
CA ILE A 63 2.47 -5.05 -0.73
C ILE A 63 1.57 -5.79 -1.71
N ILE A 64 0.44 -6.34 -1.23
CA ILE A 64 -0.49 -7.10 -2.09
C ILE A 64 -1.07 -6.18 -3.18
N GLY A 65 -1.49 -4.97 -2.81
CA GLY A 65 -2.00 -4.00 -3.77
C GLY A 65 -0.95 -3.64 -4.83
N PHE A 66 0.26 -3.27 -4.41
CA PHE A 66 1.33 -2.89 -5.32
C PHE A 66 1.75 -4.03 -6.25
N TRP A 67 1.84 -5.26 -5.73
CA TRP A 67 2.11 -6.45 -6.51
C TRP A 67 1.03 -6.68 -7.57
N LEU A 68 -0.25 -6.62 -7.18
CA LEU A 68 -1.38 -6.82 -8.08
C LEU A 68 -1.37 -5.76 -9.20
N GLY A 69 -1.18 -4.49 -8.85
CA GLY A 69 -1.09 -3.40 -9.81
C GLY A 69 0.01 -3.65 -10.85
N ASN A 70 1.20 -4.03 -10.40
CA ASN A 70 2.32 -4.38 -11.29
C ASN A 70 2.01 -5.60 -12.16
N ARG A 71 1.44 -6.67 -11.60
CA ARG A 71 1.13 -7.90 -12.33
C ARG A 71 0.17 -7.62 -13.49
N VAL A 72 -0.90 -6.88 -13.23
CA VAL A 72 -1.91 -6.52 -14.24
C VAL A 72 -1.31 -5.61 -15.33
N ARG A 73 -0.39 -4.72 -14.96
CA ARG A 73 0.35 -3.92 -15.94
C ARG A 73 1.19 -4.80 -16.87
N TYR A 74 1.91 -5.80 -16.34
CA TYR A 74 2.70 -6.73 -17.15
C TYR A 74 1.82 -7.56 -18.11
N ASP A 75 0.71 -8.13 -17.63
CA ASP A 75 -0.22 -8.89 -18.49
C ASP A 75 -0.76 -8.06 -19.65
N SER A 76 -1.05 -6.78 -19.39
CA SER A 76 -1.53 -5.86 -20.42
C SER A 76 -0.47 -5.64 -21.52
N LEU A 77 0.81 -5.58 -21.15
CA LEU A 77 1.90 -5.42 -22.12
C LEU A 77 2.18 -6.70 -22.91
N GLU A 78 2.06 -7.87 -22.27
CA GLU A 78 2.22 -9.17 -22.94
C GLU A 78 1.11 -9.40 -23.98
N SER A 79 -0.13 -9.04 -23.69
CA SER A 79 -1.25 -9.16 -24.65
C SER A 79 -1.16 -8.27 -25.90
N MET A 80 -0.24 -7.30 -25.92
CA MET A 80 -0.03 -6.38 -27.04
C MET A 80 1.11 -6.80 -27.98
N ASN A 81 1.88 -7.83 -27.62
CA ASN A 81 2.98 -8.38 -28.43
C ASN A 81 2.56 -9.70 -29.10
#